data_AF-A0A382T763-F1
#
_entry.id   AF-A0A382T763-F1
#
_cell.length_a   1.000
_cell.length_b   1.000
_cell.length_c   1.000
_cell.angle_alpha   90.00
_cell.angle_beta   90.00
_cell.angle_gamma   90.00
#
_symmetry.space_group_name_H-M   'P 1'
#
loop_
_entity.id
_entity.type
_entity.pdbx_description
1 polymer ?
#
loop_
_entity_poly.entity_id
_entity_poly.type
_entity_poly.pdbx_seq_one_letter_code
_entity_poly.pdbx_strand_id
1 'polypeptide(L)'
;MPNSPLLAISPLDGRYAAKCSELTLYFSELALMRFRVEVEVKWLLFLASYPSINEITEIRGNSLKKLQALYQNFDLNDAERVKQIEAQTNHDVKAIEYFIKEKLQDCEELRSHLEFIHFACTS
;
A
#
# COMPACT_ATOMS: atom_id res chain seq x y z
N MET A 1 -23.54 -1.26 9.40
CA MET A 1 -24.57 -2.27 9.04
C MET A 1 -23.94 -3.64 9.23
N PRO A 2 -24.66 -4.66 9.70
CA PRO A 2 -24.10 -6.00 9.79
C PRO A 2 -23.78 -6.54 8.38
N ASN A 3 -22.56 -7.05 8.19
CA ASN A 3 -22.14 -7.75 6.96
C ASN A 3 -22.81 -9.14 6.90
N SER A 4 -24.11 -9.17 6.62
CA SER A 4 -24.84 -10.42 6.34
C SER A 4 -24.74 -10.76 4.85
N PRO A 5 -24.32 -11.98 4.47
CA PRO A 5 -24.36 -12.47 3.09
C PRO A 5 -25.74 -12.36 2.42
N LEU A 6 -26.82 -12.31 3.22
CA LEU A 6 -28.20 -12.17 2.73
C LEU A 6 -28.54 -10.75 2.26
N LEU A 7 -27.75 -9.74 2.65
CA LEU A 7 -27.93 -8.34 2.26
C LEU A 7 -26.97 -7.92 1.12
N ALA A 8 -26.08 -8.82 0.69
CA ALA A 8 -25.14 -8.54 -0.38
C ALA A 8 -25.88 -8.33 -1.71
N ILE A 9 -25.55 -7.24 -2.42
CA ILE A 9 -26.10 -6.95 -3.75
C ILE A 9 -25.56 -7.97 -4.77
N SER A 10 -24.25 -8.23 -4.71
CA SER A 10 -23.59 -9.22 -5.57
C SER A 10 -23.66 -10.62 -4.94
N PRO A 11 -24.02 -11.67 -5.70
CA PRO A 11 -23.98 -13.03 -5.20
C PRO A 11 -22.55 -13.54 -4.95
N LEU A 12 -21.54 -12.91 -5.56
CA LEU A 12 -20.12 -13.26 -5.34
C LEU A 12 -19.70 -13.02 -3.89
N ASP A 13 -20.23 -11.97 -3.25
CA ASP A 13 -19.96 -11.61 -1.85
C ASP A 13 -21.01 -12.15 -0.88
N GLY A 14 -22.04 -12.84 -1.40
CA GLY A 14 -23.13 -13.43 -0.65
C GLY A 14 -23.24 -14.94 -0.86
N ARG A 15 -24.19 -15.37 -1.70
CA ARG A 15 -24.51 -16.78 -1.98
C ARG A 15 -23.27 -17.63 -2.36
N TYR A 16 -22.30 -17.05 -3.05
CA TYR A 16 -21.12 -17.74 -3.57
C TYR A 16 -19.81 -17.32 -2.87
N ALA A 17 -19.88 -16.56 -1.77
CA ALA A 17 -18.69 -16.05 -1.07
C ALA A 17 -17.70 -17.16 -0.69
N ALA A 18 -18.19 -18.31 -0.22
CA ALA A 18 -17.33 -19.45 0.11
C ALA A 18 -16.56 -20.03 -1.10
N LYS A 19 -17.09 -19.86 -2.33
CA LYS A 19 -16.41 -20.29 -3.57
C LYS A 19 -15.43 -19.24 -4.11
N CYS A 20 -15.58 -17.99 -3.67
CA CYS A 20 -14.78 -16.86 -4.15
C CYS A 20 -13.81 -16.33 -3.08
N SER A 21 -13.74 -16.94 -1.90
CA SER A 21 -12.98 -16.44 -0.75
C SER A 21 -11.50 -16.21 -1.08
N GLU A 22 -10.86 -17.11 -1.83
CA GLU A 22 -9.46 -16.98 -2.24
C GLU A 22 -9.22 -15.77 -3.16
N LEU A 23 -10.22 -15.37 -3.96
CA LEU A 23 -10.12 -14.23 -4.87
C LEU A 23 -10.04 -12.90 -4.11
N THR A 24 -10.54 -12.84 -2.87
CA THR A 24 -10.49 -11.62 -2.05
C THR A 24 -9.06 -11.14 -1.77
N LEU A 25 -8.08 -12.05 -1.80
CA LEU A 25 -6.66 -11.71 -1.64
C LEU A 25 -6.08 -10.92 -2.82
N TYR A 26 -6.81 -10.87 -3.94
CA TYR A 26 -6.37 -10.26 -5.21
C TYR A 26 -7.30 -9.18 -5.74
N PHE A 27 -8.61 -9.33 -5.54
CA PHE A 27 -9.63 -8.49 -6.17
C PHE A 27 -10.51 -7.71 -5.20
N SER A 28 -10.14 -7.67 -3.91
CA SER A 28 -10.77 -6.77 -2.94
C SER A 28 -10.12 -5.40 -2.94
N GLU A 29 -10.81 -4.42 -2.34
CA GLU A 29 -10.24 -3.08 -2.10
C GLU A 29 -8.95 -3.15 -1.26
N LEU A 30 -8.93 -4.01 -0.23
CA LEU A 30 -7.74 -4.25 0.58
C LEU A 30 -6.59 -4.79 -0.28
N ALA A 31 -6.88 -5.74 -1.18
CA ALA A 31 -5.88 -6.28 -2.09
C ALA A 31 -5.33 -5.21 -3.04
N LEU A 32 -6.20 -4.36 -3.60
CA LEU A 32 -5.79 -3.24 -4.44
C LEU A 32 -4.85 -2.29 -3.69
N MET A 33 -5.19 -1.92 -2.45
CA MET A 33 -4.32 -1.08 -1.61
C MET A 33 -2.98 -1.74 -1.33
N ARG A 34 -2.98 -3.03 -0.92
CA ARG A 34 -1.76 -3.80 -0.67
C ARG A 34 -0.85 -3.81 -1.89
N PHE A 35 -1.39 -4.06 -3.08
CA PHE A 35 -0.61 -4.07 -4.32
C PHE A 35 -0.13 -2.68 -4.73
N ARG A 36 -0.90 -1.62 -4.46
CA ARG A 36 -0.43 -0.23 -4.66
C ARG A 36 0.76 0.09 -3.75
N VAL A 37 0.69 -0.27 -2.47
CA VAL A 37 1.84 -0.15 -1.54
C VAL A 37 3.04 -0.95 -2.07
N GLU A 38 2.82 -2.17 -2.55
CA GLU A 38 3.88 -3.00 -3.12
C GLU A 38 4.57 -2.35 -4.32
N VAL A 39 3.80 -1.75 -5.23
CA VAL A 39 4.34 -1.07 -6.42
C VAL A 39 5.11 0.18 -6.02
N GLU A 40 4.58 1.02 -5.14
CA GLU A 40 5.27 2.23 -4.65
C GLU A 40 6.60 1.90 -3.96
N VAL A 41 6.60 0.87 -3.10
CA VAL A 41 7.82 0.40 -2.43
C VAL A 41 8.83 -0.12 -3.46
N LYS A 42 8.40 -0.95 -4.41
CA LYS A 42 9.29 -1.47 -5.46
C LYS A 42 9.83 -0.35 -6.35
N TRP A 43 9.04 0.67 -6.63
CA TRP A 43 9.46 1.83 -7.39
C TRP A 43 10.54 2.61 -6.67
N LEU A 44 10.36 2.89 -5.36
CA LEU A 44 11.40 3.53 -4.55
C LEU A 44 12.71 2.72 -4.55
N LEU A 45 12.60 1.40 -4.36
CA LEU A 45 13.76 0.50 -4.37
C LEU A 45 14.46 0.48 -5.73
N PHE A 46 13.70 0.52 -6.82
CA PHE A 46 14.24 0.63 -8.17
C PHE A 46 15.02 1.93 -8.36
N LEU A 47 14.45 3.08 -7.98
CA LEU A 47 15.13 4.38 -8.05
C LEU A 47 16.42 4.39 -7.22
N ALA A 48 16.36 3.89 -5.99
CA ALA A 48 17.51 3.76 -5.09
C ALA A 48 18.63 2.86 -5.64
N SER A 49 18.29 1.90 -6.49
CA SER A 49 19.28 1.00 -7.11
C SER A 49 19.98 1.61 -8.33
N TYR A 50 19.50 2.74 -8.86
CA TYR A 50 19.97 3.30 -10.12
C TYR A 50 21.13 4.30 -9.90
N PRO A 51 22.38 3.99 -10.30
CA PRO A 51 23.54 4.80 -9.91
C PRO A 51 23.55 6.24 -10.43
N SER A 52 22.73 6.57 -11.43
CA SER A 52 22.67 7.92 -12.00
C SER A 52 21.78 8.88 -11.21
N ILE A 53 21.01 8.41 -10.23
CA ILE A 53 20.16 9.25 -9.37
C ILE A 53 20.90 9.43 -8.04
N ASN A 54 21.68 10.51 -7.91
CA ASN A 54 22.59 10.70 -6.78
C ASN A 54 21.86 11.12 -5.49
N GLU A 55 20.65 11.66 -5.63
CA GLU A 55 19.81 12.15 -4.54
C GLU A 55 19.19 11.02 -3.70
N ILE A 56 19.19 9.80 -4.23
CA ILE A 56 18.67 8.61 -3.56
C ILE A 56 19.74 7.50 -3.56
N THR A 57 20.09 7.04 -2.37
CA THR A 57 21.12 6.00 -2.22
C THR A 57 20.51 4.61 -2.08
N GLU A 58 21.28 3.60 -2.45
CA GLU A 58 20.85 2.21 -2.39
C GLU A 58 20.39 1.80 -0.99
N ILE A 59 19.17 1.26 -0.89
CA ILE A 59 18.55 0.86 0.37
C ILE A 59 18.84 -0.62 0.63
N ARG A 60 19.42 -0.94 1.79
CA ARG A 60 19.80 -2.31 2.18
C ARG A 60 19.42 -2.63 3.64
N GLY A 61 19.67 -3.86 4.06
CA GLY A 61 19.61 -4.26 5.46
C GLY A 61 18.24 -4.09 6.10
N ASN A 62 18.18 -3.43 7.25
CA ASN A 62 16.96 -3.28 8.04
C ASN A 62 15.93 -2.38 7.34
N SER A 63 16.38 -1.30 6.70
CA SER A 63 15.50 -0.38 5.97
C SER A 63 14.81 -1.05 4.79
N LEU A 64 15.51 -1.93 4.07
CA LEU A 64 14.89 -2.78 3.03
C LEU A 64 13.80 -3.70 3.61
N LYS A 65 14.07 -4.36 4.74
CA LYS A 65 13.09 -5.24 5.38
C LYS A 65 11.86 -4.47 5.87
N LYS A 66 12.04 -3.27 6.43
CA LYS A 66 10.93 -2.39 6.85
C LYS A 66 10.04 -2.01 5.68
N LEU A 67 10.64 -1.61 4.55
CA LEU A 67 9.90 -1.28 3.33
C LEU A 67 9.09 -2.48 2.81
N GLN A 68 9.71 -3.66 2.73
CA GLN A 68 9.03 -4.87 2.26
C GLN A 68 7.90 -5.31 3.19
N ALA A 69 8.09 -5.14 4.50
CA ALA A 69 7.08 -5.46 5.49
C ALA A 69 5.77 -4.66 5.30
N LEU A 70 5.82 -3.46 4.71
CA LEU A 70 4.63 -2.62 4.49
C LEU A 70 3.57 -3.31 3.62
N TYR A 71 3.97 -4.06 2.59
CA TYR A 71 3.02 -4.77 1.74
C TYR A 71 2.92 -6.27 2.07
N GLN A 72 3.95 -6.86 2.67
CA GLN A 72 3.94 -8.27 3.09
C GLN A 72 3.02 -8.52 4.30
N ASN A 73 2.96 -7.56 5.22
CA ASN A 73 2.15 -7.65 6.44
C ASN A 73 0.94 -6.72 6.42
N PHE A 74 0.58 -6.19 5.24
CA PHE A 74 -0.54 -5.27 5.09
C PHE A 74 -1.85 -5.92 5.52
N ASP A 75 -2.53 -5.31 6.50
CA ASP A 75 -3.72 -5.88 7.13
C ASP A 75 -4.95 -4.97 7.00
N LEU A 76 -6.04 -5.35 7.68
CA LEU A 76 -7.28 -4.57 7.70
C LEU A 76 -7.11 -3.20 8.40
N ASN A 77 -6.28 -3.11 9.45
CA ASN A 77 -6.05 -1.84 10.15
C ASN A 77 -5.31 -0.85 9.24
N ASP A 78 -4.36 -1.35 8.46
CA ASP A 78 -3.66 -0.56 7.45
C ASP A 78 -4.61 -0.07 6.35
N ALA A 79 -5.49 -0.94 5.84
CA ALA A 79 -6.51 -0.55 4.86
C ALA A 79 -7.47 0.52 5.42
N GLU A 80 -7.91 0.36 6.67
CA GLU A 80 -8.73 1.36 7.36
C GLU A 80 -7.98 2.69 7.52
N ARG A 81 -6.68 2.65 7.85
CA ARG A 81 -5.86 3.86 7.94
C ARG A 81 -5.75 4.57 6.59
N VAL A 82 -5.55 3.84 5.49
CA VAL A 82 -5.56 4.39 4.13
C VAL A 82 -6.90 5.07 3.85
N LYS A 83 -8.04 4.44 4.18
CA LYS A 83 -9.38 5.05 4.01
C LYS A 83 -9.56 6.33 4.83
N GLN A 84 -9.01 6.42 6.04
CA GLN A 84 -9.05 7.65 6.84
C GLN A 84 -8.28 8.80 6.19
N ILE A 85 -7.12 8.50 5.60
CA ILE A 85 -6.32 9.48 4.86
C ILE A 85 -7.02 9.87 3.55
N GLU A 86 -7.61 8.90 2.84
CA GLU A 86 -8.40 9.11 1.63
C GLU A 86 -9.57 10.07 1.88
N ALA A 87 -10.25 9.97 3.03
CA ALA A 87 -11.33 10.87 3.38
C ALA A 87 -10.91 12.36 3.46
N GLN A 88 -9.62 12.64 3.69
CA GLN A 88 -9.08 14.00 3.73
C GLN A 88 -8.57 14.46 2.35
N THR A 89 -7.96 13.53 1.60
CA THR A 89 -7.33 13.83 0.30
C THR A 89 -8.28 13.72 -0.89
N ASN A 90 -9.39 12.98 -0.72
CA ASN A 90 -10.33 12.59 -1.76
C ASN A 90 -9.64 11.92 -2.97
N HIS A 91 -8.54 11.21 -2.73
CA HIS A 91 -7.75 10.53 -3.75
C HIS A 91 -7.03 9.30 -3.18
N ASP A 92 -7.31 8.14 -3.76
CA ASP A 92 -6.85 6.83 -3.29
C ASP A 92 -5.31 6.64 -3.37
N VAL A 93 -4.67 6.95 -4.50
CA VAL A 93 -3.21 6.84 -4.64
C VAL A 93 -2.47 7.84 -3.75
N LYS A 94 -2.98 9.07 -3.59
CA LYS A 94 -2.39 10.04 -2.67
C LYS A 94 -2.47 9.56 -1.22
N ALA A 95 -3.55 8.87 -0.83
CA ALA A 95 -3.66 8.26 0.48
C ALA A 95 -2.61 7.16 0.71
N ILE A 96 -2.26 6.39 -0.32
CA ILE A 96 -1.16 5.40 -0.26
C ILE A 96 0.19 6.08 -0.03
N GLU A 97 0.50 7.17 -0.74
CA GLU A 97 1.75 7.93 -0.52
C GLU A 97 1.86 8.41 0.94
N TYR A 98 0.82 9.04 1.46
CA TYR A 98 0.78 9.52 2.84
C TYR A 98 0.88 8.38 3.85
N PHE A 99 0.21 7.25 3.60
CA PHE A 99 0.30 6.07 4.45
C PHE A 99 1.75 5.54 4.53
N ILE A 100 2.44 5.43 3.41
CA ILE A 100 3.83 4.96 3.37
C ILE A 100 4.74 5.95 4.13
N LYS A 101 4.57 7.25 3.91
CA LYS A 101 5.31 8.31 4.62
C LYS A 101 5.07 8.23 6.15
N GLU A 102 3.83 8.05 6.58
CA GLU A 102 3.46 7.91 8.00
C GLU A 102 4.10 6.68 8.65
N LYS A 103 4.10 5.52 7.98
CA LYS A 103 4.70 4.28 8.51
C LYS A 103 6.22 4.32 8.64
N LEU A 104 6.88 5.22 7.91
CA LEU A 104 8.34 5.29 7.82
C LEU A 104 8.95 6.55 8.44
N GLN A 105 8.14 7.47 8.96
CA GLN A 105 8.61 8.77 9.47
C GLN A 105 9.66 8.65 10.58
N ASP A 106 9.60 7.60 11.40
CA ASP A 106 10.53 7.33 12.49
C ASP A 106 11.78 6.55 12.04
N CYS A 107 11.90 6.22 10.75
CA CYS A 107 13.07 5.55 10.19
C CYS A 107 14.04 6.59 9.63
N GLU A 108 14.97 7.07 10.46
CA GLU A 108 15.96 8.11 10.09
C GLU A 108 16.70 7.78 8.78
N GLU A 109 17.09 6.51 8.59
CA GLU A 109 17.77 6.02 7.38
C GLU A 109 16.97 6.22 6.08
N LEU A 110 15.64 6.28 6.16
CA LEU A 110 14.76 6.42 5.00
C LEU A 110 14.22 7.83 4.83
N ARG A 111 14.48 8.74 5.78
CA ARG A 111 13.85 10.06 5.83
C ARG A 111 14.11 10.87 4.56
N SER A 112 15.33 10.82 4.03
CA SER A 112 15.69 11.48 2.76
C SER A 112 15.05 10.85 1.52
N HIS A 113 14.68 9.57 1.61
CA HIS A 113 14.10 8.79 0.51
C HIS A 113 12.58 8.95 0.42
N LEU A 114 11.91 9.42 1.49
CA LEU A 114 10.44 9.51 1.54
C LEU A 114 9.85 10.45 0.49
N GLU A 115 10.57 11.48 0.07
CA GLU A 115 10.11 12.38 -1.00
C GLU A 115 10.21 11.77 -2.40
N PHE A 116 10.84 10.60 -2.53
CA PHE A 116 10.87 9.83 -3.78
C PHE A 116 9.73 8.82 -3.91
N ILE A 117 8.87 8.68 -2.90
CA ILE A 117 7.61 7.92 -3.04
C ILE A 117 6.77 8.58 -4.13
N HIS A 118 6.26 7.79 -5.08
CA HIS A 118 5.52 8.25 -6.25
C HIS A 118 6.29 9.20 -7.19
N PHE A 119 7.63 9.27 -7.10
CA PHE A 119 8.43 10.19 -7.91
C PHE A 119 8.26 9.91 -9.42
N ALA A 120 7.86 10.95 -10.16
CA ALA A 120 7.61 10.91 -11.61
C ALA A 120 6.55 9.88 -12.06
N CYS A 121 5.71 9.41 -11.13
CA CYS A 121 4.57 8.53 -11.43
C CYS A 121 3.30 9.35 -11.73
N THR A 122 2.29 8.64 -12.23
CA THR A 122 0.90 9.11 -12.31
C THR A 122 -0.01 8.03 -11.74
N SER A 123 -1.21 8.42 -11.30
CA SER A 123 -2.18 7.55 -10.64
C SER A 123 -3.00 6.71 -11.61
#